data_AF-A0AA97C6J3-F1
#
_entry.id   AF-A0AA97C6J3-F1
#
_cell.length_a   1.000
_cell.length_b   1.000
_cell.length_c   1.000
_cell.angle_alpha   90.00
_cell.angle_beta   90.00
_cell.angle_gamma   90.00
#
_symmetry.space_group_name_H-M   'P 1'
#
loop_
_entity.id
_entity.type
_entity.pdbx_description
1 polymer ?
#
loop_
_entity_poly.entity_id
_entity_poly.type
_entity_poly.pdbx_seq_one_letter_code
_entity_poly.pdbx_strand_id
1 'polypeptide(L)'
;MTAQNLIQQQWVENKIKEIRTYSGITESFTMDSALIRDLHIDSLEMLELIAAIEQYTKVPIQDEIWMKWYNLQDIVEYLLCVK
;
A
#
# COMPACT_ATOMS: atom_id res chain seq x y z
N MET A 1 -16.94 4.17 -9.69
CA MET A 1 -15.51 3.82 -9.64
C MET A 1 -14.87 4.29 -10.93
N THR A 2 -13.98 5.28 -10.87
CA THR A 2 -13.28 5.81 -12.05
C THR A 2 -12.11 4.90 -12.45
N ALA A 3 -11.73 4.87 -13.72
CA ALA A 3 -10.61 4.06 -14.23
C ALA A 3 -9.30 4.29 -13.45
N GLN A 4 -9.08 5.51 -12.93
CA GLN A 4 -7.91 5.83 -12.12
C GLN A 4 -7.86 5.05 -10.79
N ASN A 5 -9.00 4.81 -10.16
CA ASN A 5 -9.09 4.05 -8.90
C ASN A 5 -8.63 2.60 -9.12
N LEU A 6 -9.02 1.98 -10.23
CA LEU A 6 -8.58 0.63 -10.59
C LEU A 6 -7.07 0.52 -10.82
N ILE A 7 -6.45 1.56 -11.40
CA ILE A 7 -5.00 1.57 -11.65
C ILE A 7 -4.24 1.65 -10.31
N GLN A 8 -4.64 2.55 -9.42
CA GLN A 8 -3.98 2.67 -8.11
C GLN A 8 -4.19 1.42 -7.26
N GLN A 9 -5.40 0.86 -7.27
CA GLN A 9 -5.70 -0.40 -6.60
C GLN A 9 -4.80 -1.54 -7.09
N GLN A 10 -4.76 -1.77 -8.41
CA GLN A 10 -3.91 -2.83 -8.97
C GLN A 10 -2.42 -2.61 -8.67
N TRP A 11 -1.95 -1.36 -8.68
CA TRP A 11 -0.57 -1.06 -8.35
C TRP A 11 -0.24 -1.43 -6.90
N VAL A 12 -1.08 -1.01 -5.94
CA VAL A 12 -0.92 -1.34 -4.51
C VAL A 12 -1.00 -2.86 -4.31
N GLU A 13 -1.98 -3.53 -4.91
CA GLU A 13 -2.12 -4.99 -4.80
C GLU A 13 -0.89 -5.73 -5.34
N ASN A 14 -0.36 -5.31 -6.49
CA ASN A 14 0.86 -5.91 -7.03
C ASN A 14 2.05 -5.67 -6.11
N LYS A 15 2.20 -4.46 -5.58
CA LYS A 15 3.32 -4.14 -4.69
C LYS A 15 3.28 -4.96 -3.39
N ILE A 16 2.08 -5.11 -2.82
CA ILE A 16 1.84 -5.95 -1.64
C ILE A 16 2.10 -7.42 -1.95
N LYS A 17 1.70 -7.91 -3.13
CA LYS A 17 2.03 -9.27 -3.57
C LYS A 17 3.54 -9.48 -3.71
N GLU A 18 4.27 -8.52 -4.27
CA GLU A 18 5.74 -8.59 -4.36
C GLU A 18 6.36 -8.71 -2.97
N ILE A 19 6.00 -7.81 -2.06
CA ILE A 19 6.45 -7.78 -0.67
C ILE A 19 6.14 -9.13 0.02
N ARG A 20 4.89 -9.59 -0.03
CA ARG A 20 4.46 -10.86 0.59
C ARG A 20 5.03 -12.11 -0.06
N THR A 21 5.41 -12.06 -1.33
CA THR A 21 6.07 -13.18 -2.02
C THR A 21 7.41 -13.49 -1.34
N TYR A 22 8.13 -12.47 -0.86
CA TYR A 22 9.35 -12.68 -0.07
C TYR A 22 9.06 -13.31 1.30
N SER A 23 7.91 -12.98 1.90
CA SER A 23 7.47 -13.51 3.20
C SER A 23 6.77 -14.88 3.12
N GLY A 24 6.51 -15.40 1.92
CA GLY A 24 5.88 -16.71 1.70
C GLY A 24 4.37 -16.77 2.00
N ILE A 25 3.73 -15.62 2.19
CA ILE A 25 2.31 -15.51 2.55
C ILE A 25 1.48 -15.43 1.26
N THR A 26 0.64 -16.45 1.03
CA THR A 26 -0.23 -16.55 -0.16
C THR A 26 -1.70 -16.26 0.17
N GLU A 27 -1.98 -15.74 1.36
CA GLU A 27 -3.34 -15.47 1.79
C GLU A 27 -3.99 -14.36 0.98
N SER A 28 -5.27 -14.58 0.67
CA SER A 28 -6.10 -13.62 -0.05
C SER A 28 -6.33 -12.41 0.83
N PHE A 29 -6.13 -11.21 0.28
CA PHE A 29 -6.33 -9.97 1.01
C PHE A 29 -7.29 -9.06 0.24
N THR A 30 -7.87 -8.10 0.95
CA THR A 30 -8.81 -7.14 0.40
C THR A 30 -8.35 -5.72 0.74
N MET A 31 -8.98 -4.69 0.15
CA MET A 31 -8.64 -3.30 0.46
C MET A 31 -8.88 -2.92 1.93
N ASP A 32 -9.79 -3.63 2.60
CA ASP A 32 -10.09 -3.49 4.03
C ASP A 32 -9.09 -4.24 4.93
N SER A 33 -8.27 -5.13 4.36
CA SER A 33 -7.27 -5.89 5.11
C SER A 33 -6.27 -4.97 5.81
N ALA A 34 -6.09 -5.19 7.11
CA ALA A 34 -5.16 -4.43 7.92
C ALA A 34 -3.71 -4.75 7.55
N LEU A 35 -2.89 -3.71 7.34
CA LEU A 35 -1.49 -3.84 6.92
C LEU A 35 -0.67 -4.75 7.84
N ILE A 36 -0.72 -4.48 9.15
CA ILE A 36 0.13 -5.20 10.11
C ILE A 36 -0.52 -6.53 10.52
N ARG A 37 -1.85 -6.56 10.68
CA ARG A 37 -2.56 -7.70 11.28
C ARG A 37 -2.95 -8.78 10.27
N ASP A 38 -3.43 -8.37 9.10
CA ASP A 38 -3.94 -9.28 8.06
C ASP A 38 -2.88 -9.48 6.99
N LEU A 39 -2.23 -8.38 6.60
CA LEU A 39 -1.18 -8.40 5.60
C LEU A 39 0.17 -8.85 6.14
N HIS A 40 0.33 -8.89 7.47
CA HIS A 40 1.58 -9.21 8.16
C HIS A 40 2.75 -8.34 7.70
N ILE A 41 2.48 -7.08 7.34
CA ILE A 41 3.48 -6.12 6.91
C ILE A 41 4.35 -5.73 8.10
N ASP A 42 5.64 -6.04 8.02
CA ASP A 42 6.64 -5.60 8.98
C ASP A 42 7.03 -4.12 8.75
N SER A 43 7.66 -3.49 9.74
CA SER A 43 8.13 -2.10 9.62
C SER A 43 9.05 -1.87 8.42
N LEU A 44 9.83 -2.88 8.02
CA LEU A 44 10.70 -2.80 6.84
C LEU A 44 9.87 -2.80 5.54
N GLU A 45 8.95 -3.74 5.41
CA GLU A 45 8.06 -3.86 4.26
C GLU A 45 7.19 -2.59 4.09
N MET A 46 6.78 -1.98 5.20
CA MET A 46 6.08 -0.70 5.21
C MET A 46 6.94 0.42 4.60
N LEU A 47 8.22 0.52 4.99
CA LEU A 47 9.15 1.51 4.43
C LEU A 47 9.40 1.27 2.93
N GLU A 48 9.50 0.01 2.50
CA GLU A 48 9.62 -0.32 1.07
C GLU A 48 8.39 0.09 0.26
N LEU A 49 7.20 -0.11 0.82
CA LEU A 49 5.94 0.32 0.22
C LEU A 49 5.89 1.84 0.11
N ILE A 50 6.22 2.56 1.19
CA ILE A 50 6.26 4.03 1.23
C ILE A 50 7.24 4.55 0.18
N ALA A 51 8.47 4.06 0.17
CA ALA A 51 9.48 4.48 -0.79
C ALA A 51 9.03 4.23 -2.25
N ALA A 52 8.32 3.14 -2.52
CA ALA A 52 7.76 2.86 -3.84
C ALA A 52 6.64 3.85 -4.20
N ILE A 53 5.77 4.21 -3.25
CA ILE A 53 4.72 5.21 -3.44
C ILE A 53 5.34 6.59 -3.69
N GLU A 54 6.36 6.97 -2.93
CA GLU A 54 7.09 8.23 -3.13
C GLU A 54 7.73 8.29 -4.51
N GLN A 55 8.31 7.19 -4.98
CA GLN A 55 8.89 7.11 -6.32
C GLN A 55 7.84 7.17 -7.43
N TYR A 56 6.67 6.57 -7.19
CA TYR A 56 5.54 6.53 -8.12
C TYR A 56 4.84 7.89 -8.24
N THR A 57 4.56 8.52 -7.11
CA THR A 57 3.89 9.84 -7.03
C THR A 57 4.86 11.02 -7.19
N LYS A 58 6.17 10.79 -7.02
CA LYS A 58 7.21 11.84 -6.89
C LYS A 58 6.97 12.80 -5.71
N VAL A 59 6.14 12.41 -4.75
CA VAL A 59 5.80 13.21 -3.57
C VAL A 59 6.29 12.48 -2.32
N PRO A 60 7.09 13.13 -1.47
CA PRO A 60 7.52 12.53 -0.22
C PRO A 60 6.34 12.35 0.74
N ILE A 61 6.26 11.19 1.39
CA ILE A 61 5.19 10.87 2.34
C ILE A 61 5.72 11.13 3.74
N GLN A 62 5.07 12.03 4.46
CA GLN A 62 5.44 12.32 5.85
C GLN A 62 5.07 11.16 6.76
N ASP A 63 5.88 10.94 7.80
CA ASP A 63 5.68 9.86 8.77
C ASP A 63 4.29 9.88 9.41
N GLU A 64 3.80 11.07 9.74
CA GLU A 64 2.46 11.24 10.30
C GLU A 64 1.30 10.77 9.39
N ILE A 65 1.54 10.63 8.09
CA ILE A 65 0.53 10.16 7.13
C ILE A 65 0.55 8.64 7.08
N TRP A 66 1.70 8.04 6.77
CA TRP A 66 1.78 6.59 6.64
C TRP A 66 1.62 5.86 7.97
N MET A 67 1.97 6.49 9.10
CA MET A 67 1.71 5.96 10.43
C MET A 67 0.21 5.90 10.78
N LYS A 68 -0.64 6.64 10.07
CA LYS A 68 -2.10 6.59 10.23
C LYS A 68 -2.75 5.53 9.34
N TRP A 69 -2.03 4.96 8.39
CA TRP A 69 -2.56 3.93 7.50
C TRP A 69 -2.86 2.66 8.28
N TYR A 70 -4.11 2.23 8.24
CA TYR A 70 -4.55 1.02 8.90
C TYR A 70 -4.70 -0.13 7.89
N ASN A 71 -5.26 0.17 6.72
CA ASN A 71 -5.55 -0.80 5.67
C ASN A 71 -5.02 -0.33 4.30
N LEU A 72 -5.20 -1.16 3.27
CA LEU A 72 -4.77 -0.83 1.91
C LEU A 72 -5.59 0.31 1.29
N GLN A 73 -6.85 0.45 1.71
CA GLN A 73 -7.69 1.53 1.23
C GLN A 73 -7.09 2.90 1.56
N ASP A 74 -6.55 3.10 2.77
CA ASP A 74 -5.88 4.35 3.16
C ASP A 74 -4.79 4.76 2.16
N ILE A 75 -4.00 3.80 1.70
CA ILE A 75 -2.92 4.01 0.73
C ILE A 75 -3.48 4.37 -0.65
N VAL A 76 -4.51 3.65 -1.11
CA VAL A 76 -5.15 3.93 -2.40
C VAL A 76 -5.81 5.30 -2.39
N GLU A 77 -6.46 5.68 -1.29
CA GLU A 77 -7.06 7.01 -1.14
C GLU A 77 -5.99 8.10 -1.15
N TYR A 78 -4.84 7.87 -0.50
CA TYR A 78 -3.70 8.77 -0.59
C TYR A 78 -3.22 8.94 -2.05
N LEU A 79 -3.03 7.84 -2.78
CA LEU A 79 -2.62 7.84 -4.20
C LEU A 79 -3.64 8.53 -5.13
N LEU A 80 -4.91 8.61 -4.73
CA LEU A 80 -5.95 9.32 -5.49
C LEU A 80 -6.00 10.81 -5.15
N CYS A 81 -5.60 11.16 -3.94
CA CYS A 81 -5.52 12.55 -3.46
C CYS A 81 -4.28 13.25 -4.02
N VAL A 82 -3.16 12.53 -4.11
CA VAL A 82 -1.90 13.02 -4.68
C VAL A 82 -1.98 12.98 -6.21
N LYS A 83 -1.96 14.15 -6.86
CA LYS A 83 -1.97 14.33 -8.31
C LYS A 83 -0.67 14.96 -8.81
#